data_AF-A0A2M7TNK0-F1
#
_entry.id   AF-A0A2M7TNK0-F1
#
_cell.length_a   1.000
_cell.length_b   1.000
_cell.length_c   1.000
_cell.angle_alpha   90.00
_cell.angle_beta   90.00
_cell.angle_gamma   90.00
#
_symmetry.space_group_name_H-M   'P 1'
#
loop_
_entity.id
_entity.type
_entity.pdbx_description
1 polymer ?
#
loop_
_entity_poly.entity_id
_entity_poly.type
_entity_poly.pdbx_seq_one_letter_code
_entity_poly.pdbx_strand_id
1 'polypeptide(L)' 'MPNDQNNKRYDLEERTFKFAQDCRIFVNNLPKTQANLSDGSQLIDSSGSVDANYIEATELTKIFGAILEKSKSV' A
#
# COMPACT_ATOMS: atom_id res chain seq x y z
N MET A 1 35.63 9.41 -0.94
CA MET A 1 34.64 8.61 -1.70
C MET A 1 33.27 9.01 -1.18
N PRO A 2 32.32 9.46 -2.02
CA PRO A 2 30.98 9.77 -1.54
C PRO A 2 30.31 8.46 -1.13
N ASN A 3 29.67 8.51 0.03
CA ASN A 3 28.95 7.40 0.63
C ASN A 3 27.58 7.31 -0.08
N ASP A 4 27.41 6.33 -0.98
CA ASP A 4 26.12 6.05 -1.64
C ASP A 4 25.13 5.46 -0.62
N GLN A 5 24.61 6.31 0.28
CA GLN A 5 23.61 6.00 1.30
C GLN A 5 22.19 5.84 0.72
N ASN A 6 22.02 5.89 -0.60
CA ASN A 6 20.70 6.05 -1.22
C ASN A 6 20.11 4.79 -1.88
N ASN A 7 20.69 3.61 -1.63
CA ASN A 7 20.15 2.34 -2.14
C ASN A 7 19.35 1.57 -1.08
N LYS A 8 18.52 2.27 -0.29
CA LYS A 8 17.45 1.58 0.42
C LYS A 8 16.29 1.45 -0.55
N ARG A 9 16.25 0.34 -1.26
CA ARG A 9 15.06 -0.10 -1.99
C ARG A 9 13.97 -0.35 -0.95
N TYR A 10 13.20 0.70 -0.65
CA TYR A 10 12.03 0.58 0.22
C TYR A 10 10.94 -0.11 -0.59
N ASP A 11 10.79 -1.42 -0.41
CA ASP A 11 9.69 -2.17 -0.98
C ASP A 11 8.41 -1.88 -0.19
N LEU A 12 7.85 -0.70 -0.42
CA LEU A 12 6.64 -0.28 0.28
C LEU A 12 5.46 -1.15 -0.11
N GLU A 13 5.38 -1.58 -1.38
CA GLU A 13 4.37 -2.51 -1.92
C GLU A 13 4.38 -3.85 -1.16
N GLU A 14 5.54 -4.50 -1.03
CA GLU A 14 5.63 -5.76 -0.29
C GLU A 14 5.27 -5.56 1.19
N ARG A 15 5.62 -4.41 1.79
CA ARG A 15 5.30 -4.11 3.19
C ARG A 15 3.82 -3.86 3.41
N THR A 16 3.13 -3.15 2.52
CA THR A 16 1.68 -2.90 2.61
C THR A 16 0.89 -4.17 2.37
N PHE A 17 1.34 -5.01 1.43
CA PHE A 17 0.79 -6.34 1.22
C PHE A 17 0.92 -7.23 2.46
N LYS A 18 2.13 -7.35 3.04
CA LYS A 18 2.38 -8.15 4.25
C LYS A 18 1.55 -7.63 5.43
N PHE A 19 1.46 -6.32 5.60
CA PHE A 19 0.63 -5.72 6.66
C PHE A 19 -0.85 -6.13 6.52
N ALA A 20 -1.44 -6.04 5.33
CA ALA A 20 -2.81 -6.46 5.10
C ALA A 20 -3.00 -7.99 5.32
N GLN A 21 -2.01 -8.80 4.94
CA GLN A 21 -2.01 -10.24 5.22
C GLN A 21 -1.97 -10.53 6.73
N ASP A 22 -1.10 -9.87 7.48
CA ASP A 22 -0.98 -10.02 8.93
C ASP A 22 -2.27 -9.61 9.66
N CYS A 23 -2.92 -8.51 9.22
CA CYS A 23 -4.24 -8.11 9.74
C CYS A 23 -5.29 -9.19 9.52
N ARG A 24 -5.33 -9.84 8.34
CA ARG A 24 -6.27 -10.95 8.07
C ARG A 24 -6.00 -12.15 8.96
N ILE A 25 -4.74 -12.53 9.14
CA ILE A 25 -4.34 -13.63 10.03
C ILE A 25 -4.76 -13.32 11.47
N PHE A 26 -4.51 -12.09 11.95
CA PHE A 26 -4.92 -11.64 13.27
C PHE A 26 -6.44 -11.75 13.47
N VAL A 27 -7.24 -11.17 12.56
CA VAL A 27 -8.72 -11.21 12.65
C VAL A 27 -9.25 -12.64 12.61
N ASN A 28 -8.64 -13.53 11.82
CA ASN A 28 -9.04 -14.94 11.74
C ASN A 28 -8.84 -15.69 13.06
N ASN A 29 -7.88 -15.28 13.89
CA ASN A 29 -7.60 -15.90 15.18
C ASN A 29 -8.46 -15.34 16.33
N LEU A 30 -9.27 -14.30 16.09
CA LEU A 30 -10.13 -13.72 17.12
C LEU A 30 -11.38 -14.59 17.38
N PRO A 31 -11.86 -14.66 18.64
CA PRO A 31 -13.15 -15.27 18.95
C PRO A 31 -14.28 -14.60 18.15
N LYS A 32 -15.25 -15.39 17.70
CA LYS A 32 -16.38 -14.92 16.87
C LYS A 32 -17.46 -14.22 17.71
N THR A 33 -17.10 -13.09 18.29
CA THR A 33 -18.04 -12.17 18.98
C THR A 33 -18.53 -11.10 18.00
N GLN A 34 -19.68 -10.49 18.28
CA GLN A 34 -20.23 -9.43 17.43
C GLN A 34 -19.27 -8.25 17.27
N ALA A 35 -18.58 -7.87 18.35
CA ALA A 35 -17.58 -6.80 18.32
C ALA A 35 -16.41 -7.15 17.39
N ASN A 36 -15.82 -8.34 17.55
CA ASN A 36 -14.69 -8.76 16.73
C ASN A 36 -15.04 -8.93 15.24
N LEU A 37 -16.28 -9.30 14.92
CA LEU A 37 -16.75 -9.37 13.53
C LEU A 37 -16.83 -7.97 12.90
N SER A 38 -17.41 -7.01 13.62
CA SER A 38 -17.51 -5.62 13.17
C SER A 38 -16.13 -4.97 13.02
N ASP A 39 -15.32 -5.03 14.07
CA ASP A 39 -14.00 -4.39 14.11
C ASP A 39 -13.03 -5.10 13.16
N GLY A 40 -13.11 -6.42 13.08
CA GLY A 40 -12.30 -7.23 12.18
C GLY A 40 -12.58 -6.94 10.71
N SER A 41 -13.85 -6.73 10.32
CA SER A 41 -14.19 -6.30 8.96
C SER A 41 -13.57 -4.94 8.64
N GLN A 42 -13.74 -3.96 9.52
CA GLN A 42 -13.18 -2.61 9.32
C GLN A 42 -11.65 -2.62 9.24
N LEU A 43 -10.99 -3.46 10.05
CA LEU A 43 -9.54 -3.60 10.02
C LEU A 43 -9.06 -4.22 8.69
N ILE A 44 -9.74 -5.24 8.18
CA ILE A 44 -9.39 -5.85 6.89
C ILE A 44 -9.54 -4.85 5.73
N ASP A 45 -10.61 -4.06 5.73
CA ASP A 45 -10.86 -3.08 4.67
C ASP A 45 -9.85 -1.93 4.72
N SER A 46 -9.62 -1.37 5.91
CA SER A 46 -8.67 -0.26 6.11
C SER A 46 -7.23 -0.66 5.83
N SER A 47 -6.81 -1.86 6.23
CA SER A 47 -5.45 -2.36 5.94
C SER A 47 -5.23 -2.62 4.45
N GLY A 48 -6.21 -3.17 3.73
CA GLY A 48 -6.15 -3.36 2.27
C GLY A 48 -6.11 -2.05 1.49
N SER A 49 -6.80 -1.01 1.97
CA SER A 49 -6.80 0.31 1.31
C SER A 49 -5.41 0.95 1.26
N VAL A 50 -4.52 0.67 2.22
CA VAL A 50 -3.16 1.23 2.21
C VAL A 50 -2.38 0.79 0.96
N ASP A 51 -2.48 -0.49 0.61
CA ASP A 51 -1.83 -1.05 -0.58
C ASP A 51 -2.44 -0.48 -1.87
N ALA A 52 -3.77 -0.46 -1.95
CA ALA A 52 -4.50 0.07 -3.10
C ALA A 52 -4.16 1.55 -3.37
N ASN A 53 -4.15 2.39 -2.32
CA ASN A 53 -3.83 3.81 -2.44
C ASN A 53 -2.38 4.02 -2.92
N TYR A 54 -1.45 3.17 -2.49
CA TYR A 54 -0.05 3.25 -2.92
C TYR A 54 0.11 2.93 -4.41
N ILE A 55 -0.57 1.87 -4.89
CA ILE A 55 -0.58 1.48 -6.30
C ILE A 55 -1.17 2.62 -7.14
N GLU A 56 -2.33 3.15 -6.73
CA GLU A 56 -2.99 4.26 -7.44
C GLU A 56 -2.09 5.49 -7.54
N ALA A 57 -1.44 5.91 -6.45
CA ALA A 57 -0.52 7.04 -6.46
C ALA A 57 0.69 6.81 -7.40
N THR A 58 1.18 5.57 -7.46
CA THR A 58 2.29 5.18 -8.34
C THR A 58 1.88 5.22 -9.81
N GLU A 59 0.68 4.74 -10.15
CA GLU A 59 0.12 4.79 -11.49
C GLU A 59 -0.15 6.23 -11.93
N LEU A 60 -0.76 7.04 -11.06
CA LEU A 60 -1.00 8.47 -11.32
C LEU A 60 0.31 9.20 -11.63
N THR A 61 1.37 8.94 -10.87
CA THR A 61 2.69 9.55 -11.10
C THR A 61 3.22 9.24 -12.51
N LYS A 62 3.08 7.99 -12.97
CA LYS A 62 3.49 7.58 -14.33
C LYS A 62 2.67 8.27 -15.41
N ILE A 63 1.34 8.35 -15.22
CA ILE A 63 0.42 9.00 -16.15
C ILE A 63 0.75 10.50 -16.28
N PHE A 64 0.90 11.20 -15.16
CA PHE A 64 1.28 12.62 -15.16
C PHE A 64 2.63 12.87 -15.82
N GLY A 65 3.62 11.99 -15.58
CA GLY A 65 4.92 12.05 -16.26
C GLY A 65 4.78 11.99 -17.78
N ALA A 66 4.03 11.00 -18.30
CA ALA A 66 3.80 10.85 -19.74
C ALA A 66 3.05 12.04 -20.36
N ILE A 67 2.13 12.66 -19.63
CA ILE A 67 1.43 13.88 -20.08
C ILE A 67 2.42 15.04 -20.20
N LEU A 68 3.26 15.26 -19.18
CA LEU A 68 4.25 16.34 -19.18
C LEU A 68 5.28 16.21 -20.32
N GLU A 69 5.72 14.98 -20.64
CA GLU A 69 6.63 14.73 -21.76
C GLU A 69 6.01 15.06 -23.11
N LYS A 70 4.73 14.70 -23.32
CA LYS A 70 3.99 15.08 -24.52
C LYS A 70 3.81 16.59 -24.64
N SER A 71 3.52 17.28 -23.53
CA SER A 71 3.35 18.74 -23.53
C SER A 71 4.63 19.53 -23.83
N LYS A 72 5.81 18.96 -23.56
CA LYS A 72 7.11 19.58 -23.91
C LYS A 72 7.50 19.40 -25.38
N SER A 73 6.83 18.51 -26.09
CA SER A 73 7.13 18.15 -27.49
C SER A 73 6.29 18.94 -28.50
N VAL A 74 5.49 19.90 -28.03
CA VAL A 74 4.65 20.84 -28.79
C VAL A 74 5.16 22.25 -28.50
#